data_AF-A0A661MTW7-F1
#
_entry.id   AF-A0A661MTW7-F1
#
_cell.length_a   1.000
_cell.length_b   1.000
_cell.length_c   1.000
_cell.angle_alpha   90.00
_cell.angle_beta   90.00
_cell.angle_gamma   90.00
#
_symmetry.space_group_name_H-M   'P 1'
#
loop_
_entity.id
_entity.type
_entity.pdbx_description
1 polymer ?
#
loop_
_entity_poly.entity_id
_entity_poly.type
_entity_poly.pdbx_seq_one_letter_code
_entity_poly.pdbx_strand_id
1 'polypeptide(L)'
;MTRDVAGIGLGLRYDLATELLERTPKSIAWLEIHPENYLGRGGRYQEMLELAREDWPVITHGLSSGLGSVEPFDASYLKELGTFLKDLEIPWHTEPLCLAGPDGRFSHDLLPLPFTDEAATIASQRLI
;
A
#
# COMPACT_ATOMS: atom_id res chain seq x y z
N MET A 1 11.22 17.77 -0.44
CA MET A 1 10.32 18.37 -1.46
C MET A 1 9.58 17.23 -2.10
N THR A 2 8.30 17.04 -1.75
CA THR A 2 7.44 16.01 -2.34
C THR A 2 7.36 16.27 -3.84
N ARG A 3 7.88 15.34 -4.64
CA ARG A 3 7.77 15.40 -6.11
C ARG A 3 6.31 15.08 -6.47
N ASP A 4 5.69 15.88 -7.34
CA ASP A 4 4.30 15.67 -7.75
C ASP A 4 4.11 14.30 -8.40
N VAL A 5 3.07 13.58 -7.98
CA VAL A 5 2.70 12.26 -8.54
C VAL A 5 1.69 12.48 -9.67
N ALA A 6 2.14 12.37 -10.92
CA ALA A 6 1.31 12.51 -12.10
C ALA A 6 1.87 11.68 -13.28
N GLY A 7 1.02 11.39 -14.27
CA GLY A 7 1.43 10.63 -15.45
C GLY A 7 1.44 9.12 -15.22
N ILE A 8 2.36 8.42 -15.89
CA ILE A 8 2.41 6.95 -15.92
C ILE A 8 3.26 6.44 -14.76
N GLY A 9 2.65 5.65 -13.88
CA GLY A 9 3.32 4.94 -12.79
C GLY A 9 3.62 3.49 -13.13
N LEU A 10 4.48 2.87 -12.33
CA LEU A 10 4.77 1.44 -12.39
C LEU A 10 4.80 0.83 -10.99
N GLY A 11 4.22 -0.35 -10.82
CA GLY A 11 4.37 -1.11 -9.58
C GLY A 11 5.80 -1.63 -9.43
N LEU A 12 6.48 -1.29 -8.34
CA LEU A 12 7.81 -1.79 -8.04
C LEU A 12 7.71 -3.24 -7.57
N ARG A 13 8.03 -4.17 -8.46
CA ARG A 13 8.10 -5.60 -8.17
C ARG A 13 9.55 -6.02 -8.04
N TYR A 14 9.85 -6.84 -7.04
CA TYR A 14 11.20 -7.29 -6.77
C TYR A 14 11.90 -7.91 -7.98
N ASP A 15 11.19 -8.73 -8.75
CA ASP A 15 11.71 -9.40 -9.95
C ASP A 15 12.11 -8.42 -11.08
N LEU A 16 11.51 -7.22 -11.10
CA LEU A 16 11.77 -6.19 -12.11
C LEU A 16 12.70 -5.08 -11.60
N ALA A 17 12.89 -5.01 -10.29
CA ALA A 17 13.45 -3.83 -9.66
C ALA A 17 14.95 -3.65 -9.95
N THR A 18 15.73 -4.72 -10.12
CA THR A 18 17.14 -4.58 -10.57
C THR A 18 17.22 -3.93 -11.95
N GLU A 19 16.49 -4.44 -12.95
CA GLU A 19 16.50 -3.85 -14.29
C GLU A 19 15.95 -2.42 -14.28
N LEU A 20 14.88 -2.16 -13.52
CA LEU A 20 14.28 -0.84 -13.39
C LEU A 20 15.27 0.19 -12.84
N LEU A 21 15.99 -0.16 -11.76
CA LEU A 21 17.00 0.69 -11.12
C LEU A 21 18.22 0.90 -12.02
N GLU A 22 18.61 -0.09 -12.82
CA GLU A 22 19.75 0.05 -13.75
C GLU A 22 19.41 0.92 -14.96
N ARG A 23 18.18 0.83 -15.47
CA ARG A 23 17.78 1.51 -16.72
C ARG A 23 17.19 2.90 -16.49
N THR A 24 16.65 3.18 -15.31
CA THR A 24 16.00 4.43 -14.91
C THR A 24 15.17 5.08 -16.04
N PRO A 25 14.16 4.36 -16.59
CA PRO A 25 13.45 4.81 -17.79
C PRO A 25 12.66 6.10 -17.51
N LYS A 26 12.88 7.13 -18.34
CA LYS A 26 12.22 8.44 -18.20
C LYS A 26 10.71 8.43 -18.49
N SER A 27 10.18 7.35 -19.06
CA SER A 27 8.74 7.17 -19.28
C SER A 27 7.96 6.82 -18.01
N ILE A 28 8.65 6.40 -16.94
CA ILE A 28 8.04 6.12 -15.64
C ILE A 28 8.20 7.36 -14.76
N ALA A 29 7.07 7.91 -14.32
CA ALA A 29 7.03 9.16 -13.56
C ALA A 29 7.01 8.92 -12.04
N TRP A 30 6.50 7.78 -11.58
CA TRP A 30 6.36 7.44 -10.16
C TRP A 30 6.22 5.93 -9.96
N LEU A 31 6.41 5.45 -8.74
CA LEU A 31 6.30 4.03 -8.40
C LEU A 31 5.21 3.75 -7.37
N GLU A 32 4.50 2.64 -7.56
CA GLU A 32 3.57 2.09 -6.56
C GLU A 32 4.25 0.95 -5.80
N ILE A 33 4.04 0.91 -4.48
CA ILE A 33 4.42 -0.22 -3.63
C ILE A 33 3.26 -0.69 -2.76
N HIS A 34 3.35 -1.95 -2.31
CA HIS A 34 2.47 -2.49 -1.28
C HIS A 34 3.22 -2.54 0.06
N PRO A 35 2.82 -1.76 1.09
CA PRO A 35 3.50 -1.73 2.39
C PRO A 35 3.73 -3.12 2.99
N GLU A 36 2.81 -4.07 2.81
CA GLU A 36 2.89 -5.44 3.31
C GLU A 36 4.11 -6.23 2.81
N ASN A 37 4.71 -5.80 1.69
CA ASN A 37 5.95 -6.38 1.18
C ASN A 37 7.21 -5.84 1.89
N TYR A 38 7.08 -4.84 2.75
CA TYR A 38 8.18 -4.14 3.43
C TYR A 38 8.01 -4.12 4.95
N LEU A 39 6.78 -4.02 5.47
CA LEU A 39 6.52 -4.02 6.91
C LEU A 39 7.06 -5.30 7.57
N GLY A 40 7.80 -5.13 8.67
CA GLY A 40 8.49 -6.22 9.38
C GLY A 40 9.61 -6.87 8.57
N ARG A 41 9.94 -6.35 7.37
CA ARG A 41 11.03 -6.82 6.52
C ARG A 41 12.15 -5.79 6.48
N GLY A 42 13.36 -6.27 6.21
CA GLY A 42 14.55 -5.42 6.06
C GLY A 42 15.47 -5.98 4.97
N GLY A 43 16.71 -5.51 4.97
CA GLY A 43 17.71 -5.92 3.98
C GLY A 43 17.32 -5.51 2.58
N ARG A 44 17.47 -6.42 1.61
CA ARG A 44 17.41 -6.11 0.19
C ARG A 44 16.12 -5.41 -0.27
N TYR A 45 14.96 -5.74 0.32
CA TYR A 45 13.69 -5.07 -0.05
C TYR A 45 13.73 -3.58 0.32
N GLN A 46 14.20 -3.25 1.53
CA GLN A 46 14.32 -1.87 1.97
C GLN A 46 15.40 -1.14 1.18
N GLU A 47 16.57 -1.77 0.95
CA GLU A 47 17.66 -1.19 0.14
C GLU A 47 17.18 -0.82 -1.26
N MET A 48 16.43 -1.70 -1.92
CA MET A 48 15.90 -1.44 -3.27
C MET A 48 14.84 -0.32 -3.27
N LEU A 49 14.04 -0.22 -2.22
CA LEU A 49 13.10 0.89 -2.07
C LEU A 49 13.82 2.22 -1.88
N GLU A 50 14.84 2.28 -1.03
CA GLU A 50 15.61 3.52 -0.83
C GLU A 50 16.28 3.97 -2.13
N LEU A 51 16.90 3.04 -2.87
CA LEU A 51 17.48 3.35 -4.18
C LEU A 51 16.43 3.86 -5.17
N ALA A 52 15.24 3.24 -5.21
CA ALA A 52 14.17 3.68 -6.10
C ALA A 52 13.68 5.10 -5.76
N ARG A 53 13.66 5.45 -4.47
CA ARG A 53 13.22 6.78 -4.01
C ARG A 53 14.16 7.92 -4.39
N GLU A 54 15.40 7.62 -4.77
CA GLU A 54 16.33 8.63 -5.31
C GLU A 54 15.81 9.21 -6.63
N ASP A 55 15.24 8.34 -7.48
CA ASP A 55 14.81 8.67 -8.84
C ASP A 55 13.30 8.93 -8.97
N TRP A 56 12.46 8.22 -8.21
CA TRP A 56 11.01 8.30 -8.35
C TRP A 56 10.29 8.67 -7.04
N PRO A 57 9.27 9.55 -7.09
CA PRO A 57 8.27 9.58 -6.03
C PRO A 57 7.58 8.22 -5.91
N VAL A 58 7.27 7.85 -4.66
CA VAL A 58 6.61 6.58 -4.33
C VAL A 58 5.26 6.86 -3.69
N ILE A 59 4.27 6.06 -4.07
CA ILE A 59 2.97 5.98 -3.41
C ILE A 59 2.73 4.57 -2.91
N THR A 60 1.72 4.41 -2.05
CA THR A 60 1.41 3.10 -1.47
C THR A 60 -0.03 2.68 -1.75
N HIS A 61 -0.19 1.39 -2.04
CA HIS A 61 -1.47 0.71 -2.17
C HIS A 61 -1.47 -0.52 -1.27
N GLY A 62 -2.28 -0.53 -0.22
CA GLY A 62 -2.44 -1.67 0.66
C GLY A 62 -3.09 -2.84 -0.06
N LEU A 63 -2.91 -4.05 0.48
CA LEU A 63 -3.42 -5.26 -0.17
C LEU A 63 -4.76 -5.71 0.41
N SER A 64 -4.96 -5.61 1.71
CA SER A 64 -6.16 -6.14 2.34
C SER A 64 -6.31 -5.75 3.81
N SER A 65 -6.27 -4.46 4.18
CA SER A 65 -6.53 -4.04 5.58
C SER A 65 -7.92 -4.42 6.12
N GLY A 66 -8.85 -4.83 5.26
CA GLY A 66 -10.20 -5.20 5.63
C GLY A 66 -11.06 -3.98 5.99
N LEU A 67 -10.92 -2.87 5.27
CA LEU A 67 -11.71 -1.65 5.51
C LEU A 67 -13.22 -1.90 5.54
N GLY A 68 -13.71 -2.90 4.81
CA GLY A 68 -15.11 -3.27 4.75
C GLY A 68 -15.59 -4.20 5.87
N SER A 69 -14.67 -4.76 6.65
CA SER A 69 -14.97 -5.71 7.72
C SER A 69 -15.59 -5.04 8.94
N VAL A 70 -16.34 -5.82 9.73
CA VAL A 70 -16.91 -5.37 11.01
C VAL A 70 -15.94 -5.58 12.17
N GLU A 71 -14.96 -6.48 12.00
CA GLU A 71 -13.94 -6.77 12.99
C GLU A 71 -13.08 -5.52 13.27
N PRO A 72 -12.59 -5.34 14.51
CA PRO A 72 -11.66 -4.27 14.82
C PRO A 72 -10.41 -4.35 13.94
N PHE A 73 -9.84 -3.20 13.59
CA PHE A 73 -8.54 -3.17 12.93
C PHE A 73 -7.44 -3.76 13.83
N ASP A 74 -6.42 -4.36 13.21
CA ASP A 74 -5.18 -4.67 13.89
C ASP A 74 -4.43 -3.36 14.18
N ALA A 75 -4.46 -2.94 15.45
CA ALA A 75 -3.80 -1.71 15.90
C ALA A 75 -2.28 -1.75 15.77
N SER A 76 -1.66 -2.94 15.79
CA SER A 76 -0.22 -3.08 15.57
C SER A 76 0.11 -2.79 14.10
N TYR A 77 -0.63 -3.42 13.18
CA TYR A 77 -0.47 -3.18 11.75
C TYR A 77 -0.70 -1.70 11.40
N LEU A 78 -1.78 -1.07 11.88
CA LEU A 78 -2.05 0.35 11.59
C LEU A 78 -0.94 1.27 12.11
N LYS A 79 -0.33 0.95 13.25
CA LYS A 79 0.79 1.72 13.79
C LYS A 79 2.05 1.55 12.94
N GLU A 80 2.35 0.33 12.51
CA GLU A 80 3.48 0.02 11.62
C GLU A 80 3.31 0.71 10.26
N LEU A 81 2.13 0.57 9.65
CA LEU A 81 1.76 1.24 8.41
C LEU A 81 1.89 2.77 8.57
N GLY A 82 1.30 3.35 9.60
CA GLY A 82 1.38 4.80 9.83
C GLY A 82 2.82 5.30 10.00
N THR A 83 3.67 4.53 10.66
CA THR A 83 5.11 4.84 10.79
C THR A 83 5.79 4.76 9.43
N PHE A 84 5.56 3.70 8.68
CA PHE A 84 6.11 3.49 7.35
C PHE A 84 5.72 4.59 6.36
N LEU A 85 4.44 4.95 6.29
CA LEU A 85 3.95 6.03 5.43
C LEU A 85 4.60 7.38 5.79
N LYS A 86 4.77 7.65 7.09
CA LYS A 86 5.42 8.86 7.58
C LYS A 86 6.91 8.90 7.23
N ASP A 87 7.63 7.81 7.48
CA ASP A 87 9.07 7.73 7.22
C ASP A 87 9.39 7.84 5.72
N LEU A 88 8.49 7.34 4.88
CA LEU A 88 8.59 7.46 3.44
C LEU A 88 8.00 8.77 2.86
N GLU A 89 7.50 9.67 3.72
CA GLU A 89 6.85 10.92 3.32
C GLU A 89 5.78 10.72 2.22
N ILE A 90 5.00 9.63 2.34
CA ILE A 90 4.02 9.24 1.32
C ILE A 90 2.91 10.29 1.24
N PRO A 91 2.59 10.81 0.04
CA PRO A 91 1.59 11.88 -0.09
C PRO A 91 0.15 11.38 0.14
N TRP A 92 -0.13 10.12 -0.19
CA TRP A 92 -1.42 9.48 0.00
C TRP A 92 -1.27 7.96 -0.07
N HIS A 93 -2.15 7.27 0.64
CA HIS A 93 -2.23 5.81 0.72
C HIS A 93 -3.63 5.37 0.29
N THR A 94 -3.72 4.24 -0.39
CA THR A 94 -4.99 3.67 -0.84
C THR A 94 -5.14 2.23 -0.36
N GLU A 95 -6.38 1.81 -0.15
CA GLU A 95 -6.73 0.49 0.37
C GLU A 95 -7.98 -0.03 -0.36
N PRO A 96 -8.08 -1.34 -0.62
CA PRO A 96 -9.31 -1.95 -1.11
C PRO A 96 -10.44 -1.88 -0.07
N LEU A 97 -11.64 -1.54 -0.52
CA LEU A 97 -12.84 -1.74 0.27
C LEU A 97 -13.30 -3.20 0.13
N CYS A 98 -12.76 -4.08 0.97
CA CYS A 98 -13.08 -5.50 1.01
C CYS A 98 -13.32 -5.99 2.46
N LEU A 99 -13.99 -7.13 2.61
CA LEU A 99 -14.01 -7.84 3.88
C LEU A 99 -12.64 -8.48 4.13
N ALA A 100 -12.18 -8.49 5.39
CA ALA A 100 -11.15 -9.41 5.81
C ALA A 100 -11.73 -10.83 5.84
N GLY A 101 -10.87 -11.85 5.78
CA GLY A 101 -11.33 -13.23 5.90
C GLY A 101 -11.99 -13.52 7.27
N PRO A 102 -12.71 -14.64 7.39
CA PRO A 102 -13.46 -14.96 8.60
C PRO A 102 -12.56 -15.10 9.84
N ASP A 103 -13.12 -14.82 11.02
CA ASP A 103 -12.48 -14.99 12.33
C ASP A 103 -11.16 -14.23 12.52
N GLY A 104 -11.07 -13.02 11.94
CA GLY A 104 -9.88 -12.17 12.05
C GLY A 104 -8.67 -12.72 11.27
N ARG A 105 -8.90 -13.64 10.32
CA ARG A 105 -7.85 -14.15 9.44
C ARG A 105 -7.85 -13.37 8.14
N PHE A 106 -6.69 -12.87 7.72
CA PHE A 106 -6.54 -12.30 6.39
C PHE A 106 -6.64 -13.41 5.33
N SER A 107 -7.75 -13.43 4.60
CA SER A 107 -7.81 -14.06 3.29
C SER A 107 -7.03 -13.14 2.36
N HIS A 108 -6.02 -13.67 1.67
CA HIS A 108 -5.30 -12.91 0.63
C HIS A 108 -6.19 -12.55 -0.58
N ASP A 109 -7.50 -12.82 -0.48
CA ASP A 109 -8.52 -12.51 -1.47
C ASP A 109 -9.30 -11.25 -1.05
N LEU A 110 -9.71 -10.46 -2.04
CA LEU A 110 -10.57 -9.30 -1.85
C LEU A 110 -12.03 -9.75 -1.77
N LEU A 111 -12.46 -10.15 -0.57
CA LEU A 111 -13.82 -10.65 -0.37
C LEU A 111 -14.87 -9.55 -0.57
N PRO A 112 -15.99 -9.85 -1.25
CA PRO A 112 -16.99 -8.85 -1.61
C PRO A 112 -17.78 -8.36 -0.40
N LEU A 113 -18.14 -7.07 -0.42
CA LEU A 113 -19.15 -6.53 0.49
C LEU A 113 -20.55 -6.67 -0.12
N PRO A 114 -21.60 -6.85 0.70
CA PRO A 114 -22.96 -6.66 0.23
C PRO A 114 -23.19 -5.19 -0.10
N PHE A 115 -23.83 -4.90 -1.24
CA PHE A 115 -24.17 -3.53 -1.64
C PHE A 115 -25.47 -3.08 -0.97
N THR A 116 -25.38 -2.75 0.32
CA THR A 116 -26.50 -2.26 1.15
C THR A 116 -26.12 -0.95 1.84
N ASP A 117 -27.13 -0.15 2.20
CA ASP A 117 -26.92 1.11 2.95
C ASP A 117 -26.24 0.87 4.31
N GLU A 118 -26.54 -0.27 4.95
CA GLU A 118 -25.89 -0.68 6.20
C GLU A 118 -24.39 -0.91 6.01
N ALA A 119 -23.99 -1.66 4.98
CA ALA A 119 -22.58 -1.91 4.69
C ALA A 119 -21.84 -0.62 4.30
N ALA A 120 -22.48 0.26 3.53
CA ALA A 120 -21.92 1.57 3.20
C ALA A 120 -21.73 2.45 4.45
N THR A 121 -22.71 2.45 5.36
CA THR A 121 -22.65 3.19 6.63
C THR A 121 -21.48 2.69 7.48
N ILE A 122 -21.36 1.37 7.69
CA ILE A 122 -20.26 0.78 8.44
C ILE A 122 -18.91 1.11 7.82
N ALA A 123 -18.75 0.93 6.50
CA ALA A 123 -17.51 1.21 5.79
C ALA A 123 -17.09 2.68 5.93
N SER A 124 -18.02 3.63 5.79
CA SER A 124 -17.72 5.06 5.89
C SER A 124 -17.18 5.48 7.25
N GLN A 125 -17.60 4.82 8.33
CA GLN A 125 -17.12 5.08 9.69
C GLN A 125 -15.67 4.61 9.91
N ARG A 126 -15.15 3.79 8.99
CA ARG A 126 -13.83 3.18 9.05
C ARG A 126 -12.80 3.84 8.13
N LEU A 127 -13.24 4.76 7.27
CA LEU A 127 -12.34 5.59 6.46
C LEU A 127 -11.67 6.63 7.37
N ILE A 128 -10.34 6.69 7.33
CA ILE A 128 -9.48 7.55 8.17
C ILE A 128 -8.91 8.68 7.32
#